data_AF-A0A1V5ZVB2-F1
#
_entry.id   AF-A0A1V5ZVB2-F1
#
_cell.length_a   1.000
_cell.length_b   1.000
_cell.length_c   1.000
_cell.angle_alpha   90.00
_cell.angle_beta   90.00
_cell.angle_gamma   90.00
#
_symmetry.space_group_name_H-M   'P 1'
#
loop_
_entity.id
_entity.type
_entity.pdbx_description
1 polymer ?
#
loop_
_entity_poly.entity_id
_entity_poly.type
_entity_poly.pdbx_seq_one_letter_code
_entity_poly.pdbx_strand_id
1 'polypeptide(L)'
;MRQGDRGVLLWCFAGCHRKEIAADLGLQESDLFDSDRIDYRYRDQTGKVVTTVRRTPDKDGKDFRQSGKTKWEKGTRPLYRLPEVLQAVKDGRPVYFSEGEKDAEALVLAGVTATTTAGGASNPHMTDLSPLAGGDVRLVPDQDTEGEKYAAKVSGLLEEVGAAHVSVWRVQAGKDFADHYAAGFGVEQLEEVTTSEDREEDHSEPPEETEDDGRTVTLTPASQVRPKVVHWLWEGRLPKGMVTLLAGRQGLGKSTLCTWLAARVTRGDLGPSGPGTVLWVTGEEDYGYNVVPRLMAAGADLDLVQFMEMELPTGGTTTPDLPMDTAKVERAIRETGAVLLVVDPLVSVLNGKLDSHKDHSVRQALDPLFRVARDTNTTILGLMHLGKSKQGDFTDRVLGSTGFTAAARSVLALIVDPDDPEERRLCLGLSKTNYASKHEVPTLSLQVVSAEVQVGEETAKVGKVEMLGVTTRSMSDLLADSDDQGDRSERDEAEVWLRSYLEESGGEAPSGDIRKDCQRDGISYEVLKKRKKKMGIRSEKSGFQGKFMWVLPEAVTSAGNGDDQDDREEKQDPDLCQVHECSSPGVDVVPLDGKRWNLCHVHATDPALPLLLGGQRTLTEEKSA
;
A
#
# COMPACT_ATOMS: atom_id res chain seq x y z
N MET A 1 27.29 -13.77 31.73
CA MET A 1 27.21 -12.56 30.89
C MET A 1 27.25 -11.32 31.76
N ARG A 2 28.10 -10.34 31.44
CA ARG A 2 27.71 -8.92 31.26
C ARG A 2 28.94 -8.06 30.96
N GLN A 3 28.83 -7.26 29.91
CA GLN A 3 29.55 -5.99 29.80
C GLN A 3 28.65 -5.02 29.02
N GLY A 4 28.34 -3.88 29.61
CA GLY A 4 27.59 -2.81 28.95
C GLY A 4 26.18 -2.54 29.48
N ASP A 5 25.72 -1.35 29.12
CA ASP A 5 24.45 -0.67 29.38
C ASP A 5 23.29 -1.19 28.50
N ARG A 6 23.32 -2.49 28.13
CA ARG A 6 22.54 -3.06 27.01
C ARG A 6 21.86 -4.40 27.34
N GLY A 7 21.21 -4.50 28.50
CA GLY A 7 20.16 -5.49 28.76
C GLY A 7 20.62 -6.96 28.91
N VAL A 8 19.65 -7.87 28.90
CA VAL A 8 19.85 -9.33 28.96
C VAL A 8 18.97 -10.01 27.90
N LEU A 9 19.53 -11.00 27.21
CA LEU A 9 18.83 -11.81 26.22
C LEU A 9 18.25 -13.06 26.91
N LEU A 10 16.94 -13.28 26.81
CA LEU A 10 16.25 -14.47 27.33
C LEU A 10 15.63 -15.26 26.18
N TRP A 11 15.87 -16.57 26.17
CA TRP A 11 15.36 -17.52 25.18
C TRP A 11 14.86 -18.78 25.87
N CYS A 12 13.77 -19.37 25.39
CA CYS A 12 13.28 -20.66 25.86
C CYS A 12 13.22 -21.68 24.72
N PHE A 13 14.03 -22.72 24.84
CA PHE A 13 14.08 -23.86 23.92
C PHE A 13 12.80 -24.71 23.89
N ALA A 14 11.86 -24.50 24.82
CA ALA A 14 10.54 -25.12 24.83
C ALA A 14 9.43 -24.21 24.25
N GLY A 15 9.76 -23.03 23.72
CA GLY A 15 8.80 -22.10 23.11
C GLY A 15 7.95 -21.28 24.08
N CYS A 16 8.28 -21.28 25.39
CA CYS A 16 7.54 -20.49 26.38
C CYS A 16 7.65 -18.99 26.11
N HIS A 17 6.61 -18.23 26.45
CA HIS A 17 6.60 -16.79 26.21
C HIS A 17 7.53 -16.05 27.19
N ARG A 18 8.23 -15.01 26.72
CA ARG A 18 9.19 -14.19 27.51
C ARG A 18 8.70 -13.85 28.93
N LYS A 19 7.42 -13.46 29.05
CA LYS A 19 6.79 -13.05 30.31
C LYS A 19 6.71 -14.18 31.33
N GLU A 20 6.48 -15.40 30.86
CA GLU A 20 6.37 -16.60 31.69
C GLU A 20 7.76 -16.98 32.22
N ILE A 21 8.79 -16.94 31.36
CA ILE A 21 10.19 -17.16 31.75
C ILE A 21 10.63 -16.16 32.81
N ALA A 22 10.33 -14.87 32.62
CA ALA A 22 10.69 -13.83 33.58
C ALA A 22 9.99 -14.05 34.93
N ALA A 23 8.68 -14.30 34.91
CA ALA A 23 7.89 -14.56 36.12
C ALA A 23 8.36 -15.80 36.88
N ASP A 24 8.65 -16.91 36.19
CA ASP A 24 9.18 -18.15 36.79
C ASP A 24 10.59 -17.95 37.41
N LEU A 25 11.37 -16.99 36.90
CA LEU A 25 12.66 -16.58 37.47
C LEU A 25 12.54 -15.54 38.59
N GLY A 26 11.31 -15.11 38.94
CA GLY A 26 11.07 -14.07 39.95
C GLY A 26 11.42 -12.65 39.49
N LEU A 27 11.47 -12.42 38.18
CA LEU A 27 11.81 -11.14 37.54
C LEU A 27 10.57 -10.53 36.86
N GLN A 28 10.44 -9.21 36.94
CA GLN A 28 9.50 -8.46 36.10
C GLN A 28 10.12 -8.18 34.72
N GLU A 29 9.32 -7.90 33.69
CA GLU A 29 9.86 -7.55 32.35
C GLU A 29 10.77 -6.31 32.40
N SER A 30 10.58 -5.41 33.36
CA SER A 30 11.47 -4.26 33.61
C SER A 30 12.88 -4.67 34.01
N ASP A 31 13.03 -5.76 34.77
CA ASP A 31 14.29 -6.15 35.41
C ASP A 31 15.28 -6.78 34.41
N LEU A 32 14.81 -7.04 33.19
CA LEU A 32 15.59 -7.53 32.05
C LEU A 32 16.36 -6.41 31.33
N PHE A 33 16.05 -5.13 31.62
CA PHE A 33 16.60 -3.97 30.92
C PHE A 33 17.11 -2.91 31.90
N ASP A 34 18.33 -2.40 31.70
CA ASP A 34 18.89 -1.33 32.52
C ASP A 34 18.21 0.04 32.29
N SER A 35 17.39 0.15 31.22
CA SER A 35 16.46 1.25 31.02
C SER A 35 15.29 0.83 30.12
N ASP A 36 14.20 1.59 30.17
CA ASP A 36 12.96 1.41 29.38
C ASP A 36 13.10 1.65 27.86
N ARG A 37 14.33 1.83 27.36
CA ARG A 37 14.60 2.27 25.99
C ARG A 37 15.99 1.85 25.51
N ILE A 38 16.16 1.83 24.19
CA ILE A 38 17.44 1.59 23.52
C ILE A 38 17.70 2.75 22.56
N ASP A 39 18.83 3.44 22.72
CA ASP A 39 19.24 4.59 21.90
C ASP A 39 20.34 4.19 20.91
N TYR A 40 19.98 3.89 19.66
CA TYR A 40 20.92 3.61 18.57
C TYR A 40 21.52 4.91 18.02
N ARG A 41 22.80 5.16 18.29
CA ARG A 41 23.50 6.41 17.95
C ARG A 41 24.24 6.30 16.63
N TYR A 42 23.76 7.01 15.60
CA TYR A 42 24.42 7.15 14.32
C TYR A 42 25.49 8.24 14.37
N ARG A 43 26.68 7.92 13.86
CA ARG A 43 27.86 8.79 13.89
C ARG A 43 28.27 9.18 12.46
N ASP A 44 28.85 10.36 12.30
CA ASP A 44 29.60 10.69 11.09
C ASP A 44 30.99 10.05 11.11
N GLN A 45 31.74 10.20 10.01
CA GLN A 45 33.11 9.71 9.85
C GLN A 45 34.12 10.20 10.91
N THR A 46 33.79 11.27 11.67
CA THR A 46 34.63 11.78 12.77
C THR A 46 34.27 11.16 14.13
N GLY A 47 33.28 10.27 14.16
CA GLY A 47 32.75 9.66 15.38
C GLY A 47 31.74 10.52 16.13
N LYS A 48 31.40 11.72 15.63
CA LYS A 48 30.42 12.61 16.24
C LYS A 48 29.00 12.08 15.98
N VAL A 49 28.17 12.04 17.02
CA VAL A 49 26.76 11.62 16.90
C VAL A 49 25.97 12.68 16.12
N VAL A 50 25.30 12.26 15.05
CA VAL A 50 24.51 13.14 14.16
C VAL A 50 23.01 12.90 14.26
N THR A 51 22.59 11.67 14.54
CA THR A 51 21.20 11.34 14.87
C THR A 51 21.14 10.13 15.81
N THR A 52 20.10 10.03 16.63
CA THR A 52 19.86 8.90 17.53
C THR A 52 18.45 8.38 17.30
N VAL A 53 18.34 7.10 16.95
CA VAL A 53 17.08 6.36 16.85
C VAL A 53 16.81 5.75 18.23
N ARG A 54 15.82 6.29 18.95
CA ARG A 54 15.34 5.74 20.21
C ARG A 54 14.25 4.72 19.94
N ARG A 55 14.40 3.52 20.45
CA ARG A 55 13.37 2.48 20.50
C ARG A 55 12.84 2.36 21.93
N THR A 56 11.52 2.41 22.10
CA THR A 56 10.83 2.28 23.39
C THR A 56 9.70 1.25 23.26
N PRO A 57 9.49 0.33 24.23
CA PRO A 57 8.32 -0.54 24.25
C PRO A 57 7.04 0.29 24.43
N ASP A 58 5.98 -0.05 23.71
CA ASP A 58 4.66 0.57 23.86
C ASP A 58 3.57 -0.50 23.99
N LYS A 59 2.38 -0.12 24.45
CA LYS A 59 1.25 -1.03 24.73
C LYS A 59 0.86 -1.88 23.52
N ASP A 60 0.97 -1.31 22.32
CA ASP A 60 0.65 -1.96 21.04
C ASP A 60 1.91 -2.45 20.28
N GLY A 61 3.11 -2.37 20.88
CA GLY A 61 4.35 -2.90 20.29
C GLY A 61 5.63 -2.13 20.62
N LYS A 62 6.13 -1.35 19.66
CA LYS A 62 7.43 -0.66 19.72
C LYS A 62 7.31 0.73 19.08
N ASP A 63 7.61 1.80 19.82
CA ASP A 63 7.74 3.16 19.29
C ASP A 63 9.21 3.46 18.90
N PHE A 64 9.40 4.21 17.83
CA PHE A 64 10.71 4.60 17.29
C PHE A 64 10.78 6.11 17.05
N ARG A 65 11.55 6.83 17.87
CA ARG A 65 11.69 8.30 17.80
C ARG A 65 13.12 8.70 17.42
N GLN A 66 13.25 9.52 16.39
CA GLN A 66 14.55 10.07 15.97
C GLN A 66 14.82 11.41 16.64
N SER A 67 16.07 11.66 17.02
CA SER A 67 16.52 12.91 17.64
C SER A 67 17.89 13.34 17.10
N GLY A 68 18.14 14.66 17.02
CA GLY A 68 19.27 15.22 16.27
C GLY A 68 18.85 15.60 14.84
N LYS A 69 19.68 15.28 13.82
CA LYS A 69 19.33 15.55 12.42
C LYS A 69 18.29 14.53 11.93
N THR A 70 17.07 15.00 11.68
CA THR A 70 15.94 14.18 11.19
C THR A 70 15.60 14.41 9.72
N LYS A 71 15.99 15.57 9.15
CA LYS A 71 15.85 15.87 7.72
C LYS A 71 17.14 15.53 6.98
N TRP A 72 17.01 14.75 5.91
CA TRP A 72 18.11 14.23 5.10
C TRP A 72 17.74 14.29 3.62
N GLU A 73 18.72 14.61 2.78
CA GLU A 73 18.61 14.44 1.33
C GLU A 73 18.74 12.94 0.98
N LYS A 74 18.26 12.54 -0.20
CA LYS A 74 18.31 11.14 -0.65
C LYS A 74 19.78 10.68 -0.71
N GLY A 75 20.06 9.49 -0.17
CA GLY A 75 21.41 8.92 -0.14
C GLY A 75 22.41 9.62 0.80
N THR A 76 21.95 10.41 1.79
CA THR A 76 22.86 11.17 2.69
C THR A 76 22.81 10.74 4.16
N ARG A 77 21.98 9.77 4.55
CA ARG A 77 21.98 9.28 5.94
C ARG A 77 23.22 8.41 6.18
N PRO A 78 23.91 8.53 7.33
CA PRO A 78 25.05 7.66 7.64
C PRO A 78 24.60 6.21 7.87
N LEU A 79 25.48 5.26 7.58
CA LEU A 79 25.38 3.89 8.07
C LEU A 79 25.39 3.83 9.61
N TYR A 80 24.75 2.82 10.17
CA TYR A 80 24.91 2.52 11.59
C TYR A 80 26.37 2.08 11.84
N ARG A 81 27.02 2.62 12.89
CA ARG A 81 28.44 2.32 13.19
C ARG A 81 29.42 2.66 12.05
N LEU A 82 29.16 3.74 11.31
CA LEU A 82 29.97 4.21 10.19
C LEU A 82 31.51 4.27 10.46
N PRO A 83 32.02 4.78 11.60
CA PRO A 83 33.46 4.77 11.88
C PRO A 83 34.06 3.36 11.92
N GLU A 84 33.34 2.40 12.50
CA GLU A 84 33.76 1.00 12.58
C GLU A 84 33.71 0.30 11.21
N VAL A 85 32.71 0.62 10.39
CA VAL A 85 32.62 0.16 8.99
C VAL A 85 33.81 0.65 8.16
N LEU A 86 34.09 1.96 8.19
CA LEU A 86 35.23 2.56 7.47
C LEU A 86 36.56 1.91 7.87
N GLN A 87 36.73 1.57 9.15
CA GLN A 87 37.93 0.89 9.63
C GLN A 87 37.99 -0.57 9.15
N ALA A 88 36.88 -1.30 9.16
CA ALA A 88 36.85 -2.70 8.68
C ALA A 88 37.14 -2.81 7.17
N VAL A 89 36.51 -1.95 6.34
CA VAL A 89 36.79 -1.89 4.90
C VAL A 89 38.27 -1.58 4.64
N LYS A 90 38.83 -0.60 5.36
CA LYS A 90 40.26 -0.26 5.27
C LYS A 90 41.20 -1.39 5.70
N ASP A 91 40.79 -2.21 6.67
CA ASP A 91 41.55 -3.37 7.16
C ASP A 91 41.36 -4.62 6.29
N GLY A 92 40.49 -4.60 5.27
CA GLY A 92 40.10 -5.78 4.50
C GLY A 92 39.32 -6.81 5.31
N ARG A 93 38.61 -6.38 6.37
CA ARG A 93 37.79 -7.24 7.24
C ARG A 93 36.33 -7.24 6.79
N PRO A 94 35.62 -8.38 6.85
CA PRO A 94 34.21 -8.45 6.47
C PRO A 94 33.32 -7.55 7.33
N VAL A 95 32.34 -6.93 6.68
CA VAL A 95 31.28 -6.14 7.31
C VAL A 95 29.95 -6.88 7.16
N TYR A 96 29.40 -7.34 8.28
CA TYR A 96 28.09 -7.98 8.30
C TYR A 96 26.98 -6.93 8.26
N PHE A 97 25.92 -7.18 7.48
CA PHE A 97 24.91 -6.18 7.18
C PHE A 97 23.51 -6.77 7.44
N SER A 98 22.83 -6.24 8.46
CA SER A 98 21.51 -6.74 8.91
C SER A 98 20.37 -5.78 8.61
N GLU A 99 19.13 -6.24 8.72
CA GLU A 99 17.94 -5.42 8.44
C GLU A 99 17.72 -4.25 9.44
N GLY A 100 18.08 -4.45 10.70
CA GLY A 100 17.88 -3.45 11.76
C GLY A 100 18.99 -3.40 12.80
N GLU A 101 18.95 -2.37 13.67
CA GLU A 101 20.01 -2.09 14.64
C GLU A 101 20.08 -3.11 15.79
N LYS A 102 18.99 -3.86 16.05
CA LYS A 102 18.95 -4.99 17.02
C LYS A 102 19.96 -6.06 16.60
N ASP A 103 19.91 -6.46 15.34
CA ASP A 103 20.63 -7.59 14.77
C ASP A 103 22.08 -7.22 14.46
N ALA A 104 22.33 -5.97 14.07
CA ALA A 104 23.68 -5.41 13.97
C ALA A 104 24.41 -5.45 15.33
N GLU A 105 23.70 -5.16 16.42
CA GLU A 105 24.27 -5.25 17.77
C GLU A 105 24.48 -6.71 18.23
N ALA A 106 23.61 -7.65 17.84
CA ALA A 106 23.82 -9.07 18.10
C ALA A 106 25.02 -9.64 17.32
N LEU A 107 25.20 -9.25 16.05
CA LEU A 107 26.39 -9.58 15.26
C LEU A 107 27.67 -9.02 15.92
N VAL A 108 27.63 -7.78 16.44
CA VAL A 108 28.76 -7.21 17.19
C VAL A 108 29.06 -7.99 18.48
N LEU A 109 28.02 -8.48 19.18
CA LEU A 109 28.21 -9.36 20.35
C LEU A 109 28.81 -10.72 19.97
N ALA A 110 28.53 -11.24 18.78
CA ALA A 110 29.18 -12.41 18.19
C ALA A 110 30.61 -12.14 17.68
N GLY A 111 31.14 -10.92 17.86
CA GLY A 111 32.56 -10.59 17.63
C GLY A 111 32.91 -10.06 16.24
N VAL A 112 31.94 -9.83 15.36
CA VAL A 112 32.17 -9.30 14.00
C VAL A 112 31.91 -7.80 13.89
N THR A 113 32.40 -7.17 12.82
CA THR A 113 32.00 -5.78 12.50
C THR A 113 30.67 -5.83 11.76
N ALA A 114 29.65 -5.13 12.25
CA ALA A 114 28.32 -5.12 11.64
C ALA A 114 27.67 -3.73 11.55
N THR A 115 26.73 -3.59 10.61
CA THR A 115 26.04 -2.34 10.26
C THR A 115 24.60 -2.60 9.76
N THR A 116 23.86 -1.51 9.56
CA THR A 116 22.54 -1.48 8.92
C THR A 116 22.22 -0.08 8.36
N THR A 117 21.17 0.02 7.55
CA THR A 117 20.67 1.27 6.98
C THR A 117 19.84 2.12 7.97
N ALA A 118 19.96 3.44 7.86
CA ALA A 118 19.22 4.39 8.69
C ALA A 118 17.75 4.55 8.25
N GLY A 119 16.84 3.85 8.93
CA GLY A 119 15.39 3.92 8.70
C GLY A 119 14.72 2.60 8.29
N GLY A 120 15.40 1.46 8.46
CA GLY A 120 14.87 0.11 8.25
C GLY A 120 14.56 -0.25 6.79
N ALA A 121 14.04 -1.47 6.59
CA ALA A 121 13.92 -2.11 5.28
C ALA A 121 13.16 -1.33 4.20
N SER A 122 12.23 -0.48 4.61
CA SER A 122 11.42 0.32 3.69
C SER A 122 12.27 1.23 2.77
N ASN A 123 13.36 1.83 3.29
CA ASN A 123 14.05 2.94 2.63
C ASN A 123 15.60 2.88 2.66
N PRO A 124 16.26 1.75 2.29
CA PRO A 124 17.72 1.63 2.31
C PRO A 124 18.41 2.70 1.44
N HIS A 125 17.82 3.06 0.29
CA HIS A 125 18.28 4.11 -0.65
C HIS A 125 18.37 5.54 -0.07
N MET A 126 17.95 5.76 1.18
CA MET A 126 18.16 7.02 1.90
C MET A 126 19.51 7.06 2.63
N THR A 127 20.17 5.92 2.79
CA THR A 127 21.49 5.77 3.41
C THR A 127 22.59 5.87 2.37
N ASP A 128 23.67 6.54 2.73
CA ASP A 128 24.92 6.57 2.00
C ASP A 128 25.66 5.23 2.18
N LEU A 129 25.72 4.42 1.13
CA LEU A 129 26.45 3.15 1.12
C LEU A 129 27.87 3.29 0.56
N SER A 130 28.28 4.45 0.04
CA SER A 130 29.64 4.67 -0.48
C SER A 130 30.78 4.34 0.50
N PRO A 131 30.62 4.38 1.85
CA PRO A 131 31.62 3.88 2.79
C PRO A 131 31.94 2.37 2.71
N LEU A 132 31.16 1.58 1.96
CA LEU A 132 31.36 0.15 1.74
C LEU A 132 32.03 -0.19 0.40
N ALA A 133 32.36 0.82 -0.42
CA ALA A 133 33.12 0.64 -1.65
C ALA A 133 34.45 -0.07 -1.37
N GLY A 134 34.73 -1.16 -2.09
CA GLY A 134 35.91 -2.01 -1.90
C GLY A 134 35.86 -2.97 -0.70
N GLY A 135 34.74 -3.07 0.03
CA GLY A 135 34.59 -3.98 1.19
C GLY A 135 34.05 -5.38 0.84
N ASP A 136 34.33 -6.37 1.69
CA ASP A 136 33.59 -7.64 1.77
C ASP A 136 32.35 -7.44 2.66
N VAL A 137 31.15 -7.58 2.09
CA VAL A 137 29.88 -7.32 2.77
C VAL A 137 29.04 -8.60 2.83
N ARG A 138 28.61 -8.96 4.05
CA ARG A 138 27.89 -10.20 4.33
C ARG A 138 26.49 -9.90 4.84
N LEU A 139 25.50 -9.98 3.96
CA LEU A 139 24.11 -9.70 4.26
C LEU A 139 23.50 -10.82 5.09
N VAL A 140 22.88 -10.46 6.22
CA VAL A 140 22.15 -11.36 7.12
C VAL A 140 20.72 -10.81 7.29
N PRO A 141 19.79 -11.13 6.36
CA PRO A 141 18.41 -10.66 6.41
C PRO A 141 17.55 -11.46 7.41
N ASP A 142 16.40 -10.91 7.77
CA ASP A 142 15.32 -11.66 8.42
C ASP A 142 14.85 -12.82 7.51
N GLN A 143 14.50 -13.96 8.11
CA GLN A 143 13.92 -15.11 7.40
C GLN A 143 12.42 -14.91 7.12
N ASP A 144 12.10 -13.87 6.34
CA ASP A 144 10.80 -13.70 5.73
C ASP A 144 10.89 -13.04 4.34
N THR A 145 9.74 -12.94 3.68
CA THR A 145 9.64 -12.39 2.31
C THR A 145 9.92 -10.88 2.19
N GLU A 146 9.96 -10.12 3.28
CA GLU A 146 10.44 -8.73 3.27
C GLU A 146 11.95 -8.67 3.48
N GLY A 147 12.51 -9.53 4.33
CA GLY A 147 13.96 -9.71 4.49
C GLY A 147 14.65 -10.15 3.19
N GLU A 148 14.06 -11.08 2.44
CA GLU A 148 14.57 -11.48 1.11
C GLU A 148 14.58 -10.31 0.11
N LYS A 149 13.52 -9.49 0.09
CA LYS A 149 13.46 -8.27 -0.74
C LYS A 149 14.45 -7.20 -0.28
N TYR A 150 14.66 -7.10 1.04
CA TYR A 150 15.63 -6.18 1.61
C TYR A 150 17.05 -6.56 1.20
N ALA A 151 17.43 -7.84 1.34
CA ALA A 151 18.71 -8.36 0.89
C ALA A 151 18.94 -8.04 -0.59
N ALA A 152 18.05 -8.48 -1.49
CA ALA A 152 18.19 -8.24 -2.93
C ALA A 152 18.30 -6.74 -3.29
N LYS A 153 17.58 -5.86 -2.57
CA LYS A 153 17.63 -4.41 -2.77
C LYS A 153 18.90 -3.77 -2.21
N VAL A 154 19.48 -4.32 -1.14
CA VAL A 154 20.74 -3.83 -0.58
C VAL A 154 21.93 -4.36 -1.38
N SER A 155 21.92 -5.62 -1.84
CA SER A 155 22.95 -6.18 -2.75
C SER A 155 23.16 -5.28 -3.97
N GLY A 156 22.09 -4.98 -4.73
CA GLY A 156 22.17 -4.11 -5.90
C GLY A 156 22.67 -2.68 -5.62
N LEU A 157 22.42 -2.15 -4.41
CA LEU A 157 22.95 -0.85 -4.00
C LEU A 157 24.41 -0.93 -3.52
N LEU A 158 24.88 -2.09 -3.04
CA LEU A 158 26.27 -2.35 -2.67
C LEU A 158 27.14 -2.59 -3.92
N GLU A 159 26.60 -3.29 -4.92
CA GLU A 159 27.15 -3.44 -6.26
C GLU A 159 27.29 -2.06 -6.94
N GLU A 160 26.24 -1.23 -6.93
CA GLU A 160 26.27 0.13 -7.53
C GLU A 160 27.35 1.05 -6.93
N VAL A 161 27.66 0.93 -5.63
CA VAL A 161 28.76 1.68 -4.99
C VAL A 161 30.13 1.01 -5.10
N GLY A 162 30.20 -0.18 -5.71
CA GLY A 162 31.45 -0.91 -5.93
C GLY A 162 32.02 -1.59 -4.69
N ALA A 163 31.19 -2.26 -3.88
CA ALA A 163 31.67 -3.25 -2.90
C ALA A 163 32.51 -4.33 -3.60
N ALA A 164 33.54 -4.86 -2.94
CA ALA A 164 34.45 -5.85 -3.54
C ALA A 164 33.90 -7.27 -3.53
N HIS A 165 33.04 -7.59 -2.56
CA HIS A 165 32.35 -8.86 -2.45
C HIS A 165 31.02 -8.64 -1.71
N VAL A 166 29.94 -9.26 -2.19
CA VAL A 166 28.61 -9.22 -1.56
C VAL A 166 28.07 -10.63 -1.51
N SER A 167 27.80 -11.14 -0.31
CA SER A 167 27.29 -12.49 -0.07
C SER A 167 26.08 -12.47 0.86
N VAL A 168 25.17 -13.43 0.69
CA VAL A 168 23.95 -13.54 1.51
C VAL A 168 24.03 -14.80 2.37
N TRP A 169 23.82 -14.61 3.67
CA TRP A 169 24.01 -15.62 4.71
C TRP A 169 22.71 -15.82 5.49
N ARG A 170 22.30 -17.07 5.70
CA ARG A 170 21.09 -17.45 6.42
C ARG A 170 21.42 -17.92 7.84
N VAL A 171 20.57 -17.53 8.78
CA VAL A 171 20.57 -18.08 10.15
C VAL A 171 20.08 -19.52 10.19
N GLN A 172 20.59 -20.31 11.12
CA GLN A 172 20.18 -21.71 11.30
C GLN A 172 18.93 -21.86 12.16
N ALA A 173 18.64 -20.87 13.01
CA ALA A 173 17.49 -20.87 13.92
C ALA A 173 16.98 -19.45 14.21
N GLY A 174 15.69 -19.32 14.50
CA GLY A 174 15.05 -18.02 14.79
C GLY A 174 14.62 -17.26 13.53
N LYS A 175 14.03 -16.07 13.71
CA LYS A 175 13.63 -15.22 12.58
C LYS A 175 14.77 -14.33 12.09
N ASP A 176 15.54 -13.79 13.03
CA ASP A 176 16.60 -12.81 12.79
C ASP A 176 17.91 -13.25 13.47
N PHE A 177 19.01 -12.52 13.23
CA PHE A 177 20.31 -12.91 13.82
C PHE A 177 20.32 -12.84 15.34
N ALA A 178 19.57 -11.91 15.95
CA ALA A 178 19.49 -11.85 17.40
C ALA A 178 18.73 -13.06 18.00
N ASP A 179 17.76 -13.66 17.29
CA ASP A 179 17.14 -14.92 17.69
C ASP A 179 18.09 -16.12 17.50
N HIS A 180 18.87 -16.15 16.41
CA HIS A 180 19.93 -17.16 16.15
C HIS A 180 20.98 -17.15 17.27
N TYR A 181 21.44 -15.96 17.64
CA TYR A 181 22.36 -15.77 18.77
C TYR A 181 21.73 -16.10 20.12
N ALA A 182 20.43 -15.86 20.29
CA ALA A 182 19.69 -16.25 21.50
C ALA A 182 19.56 -17.78 21.65
N ALA A 183 19.45 -18.50 20.52
CA ALA A 183 19.45 -19.96 20.47
C ALA A 183 20.85 -20.58 20.68
N GLY A 184 21.92 -19.77 20.77
CA GLY A 184 23.28 -20.21 21.09
C GLY A 184 24.18 -20.44 19.88
N PHE A 185 23.77 -19.99 18.68
CA PHE A 185 24.57 -20.06 17.46
C PHE A 185 25.30 -18.73 17.21
N GLY A 186 26.57 -18.81 16.80
CA GLY A 186 27.39 -17.67 16.40
C GLY A 186 27.34 -17.39 14.89
N VAL A 187 28.30 -16.59 14.42
CA VAL A 187 28.44 -16.28 12.99
C VAL A 187 29.01 -17.45 12.17
N GLU A 188 29.61 -18.42 12.84
CA GLU A 188 30.24 -19.60 12.25
C GLU A 188 29.24 -20.71 11.88
N GLN A 189 27.98 -20.61 12.31
CA GLN A 189 26.86 -21.45 11.87
C GLN A 189 25.88 -20.68 10.97
N LEU A 190 26.33 -19.57 10.35
CA LEU A 190 25.63 -18.98 9.24
C LEU A 190 25.91 -19.78 7.96
N GLU A 191 24.86 -20.07 7.19
CA GLU A 191 24.96 -20.79 5.93
C GLU A 191 24.93 -19.81 4.76
N GLU A 192 26.01 -19.79 3.96
CA GLU A 192 26.06 -18.99 2.72
C GLU A 192 25.10 -19.57 1.68
N VAL A 193 24.31 -18.71 1.05
CA VAL A 193 23.32 -19.12 0.03
C VAL A 193 24.02 -19.29 -1.30
N THR A 194 24.64 -20.46 -1.52
CA THR A 194 25.26 -20.82 -2.78
C THR A 194 24.22 -21.37 -3.77
N THR A 195 24.15 -20.78 -4.96
CA THR A 195 23.34 -21.30 -6.09
C THR A 195 24.10 -22.43 -6.76
N SER A 196 23.69 -23.67 -6.50
CA SER A 196 24.40 -24.87 -6.94
C SER A 196 23.95 -25.38 -8.31
N GLU A 197 24.89 -25.39 -9.28
CA GLU A 197 25.00 -26.45 -10.30
C GLU A 197 26.48 -26.76 -10.55
N ASP A 198 27.01 -27.81 -9.90
CA ASP A 198 28.38 -28.29 -10.12
C ASP A 198 28.54 -28.96 -11.49
N ARG A 199 29.61 -28.60 -12.23
CA ARG A 199 30.22 -29.47 -13.25
C ARG A 199 31.74 -29.30 -13.30
N GLU A 200 32.46 -30.28 -12.72
CA GLU A 200 33.86 -30.52 -13.05
C GLU A 200 33.97 -31.18 -14.45
N GLU A 201 34.69 -30.56 -15.38
CA GLU A 201 36.01 -31.04 -15.86
C GLU A 201 36.51 -30.31 -17.13
N ASP A 202 37.81 -29.98 -17.08
CA ASP A 202 38.78 -29.73 -18.17
C ASP A 202 38.80 -28.39 -18.95
N HIS A 203 39.99 -28.05 -19.44
CA HIS A 203 40.51 -26.69 -19.67
C HIS A 203 40.16 -26.02 -21.02
N SER A 204 39.84 -24.71 -21.00
CA SER A 204 40.64 -23.66 -21.69
C SER A 204 40.06 -22.22 -21.57
N GLU A 205 40.93 -21.28 -21.15
CA GLU A 205 40.78 -19.80 -21.18
C GLU A 205 39.65 -19.13 -20.34
N PRO A 206 39.90 -17.96 -19.72
CA PRO A 206 38.94 -17.33 -18.81
C PRO A 206 37.85 -16.57 -19.58
N PRO A 207 36.56 -16.81 -19.31
CA PRO A 207 35.49 -15.94 -19.78
C PRO A 207 35.48 -14.63 -18.96
N GLU A 208 35.12 -13.53 -19.62
CA GLU A 208 34.82 -12.26 -18.92
C GLU A 208 33.54 -12.46 -18.10
N GLU A 209 33.65 -12.43 -16.76
CA GLU A 209 32.52 -12.58 -15.85
C GLU A 209 31.61 -11.34 -15.91
N THR A 210 30.65 -11.36 -16.82
CA THR A 210 29.39 -10.63 -16.63
C THR A 210 28.52 -11.41 -15.65
N GLU A 211 28.01 -10.75 -14.61
CA GLU A 211 27.08 -11.31 -13.63
C GLU A 211 25.82 -11.87 -14.32
N ASP A 212 25.80 -13.17 -14.63
CA ASP A 212 24.65 -13.86 -15.21
C ASP A 212 23.74 -14.37 -14.09
N ASP A 213 22.73 -13.56 -13.77
CA ASP A 213 21.65 -13.90 -12.83
C ASP A 213 20.65 -14.95 -13.38
N GLY A 214 20.98 -15.61 -14.50
CA GLY A 214 20.16 -16.59 -15.21
C GLY A 214 19.05 -15.98 -16.07
N ARG A 215 18.85 -14.66 -16.05
CA ARG A 215 17.81 -13.98 -16.85
C ARG A 215 18.33 -13.67 -18.26
N THR A 216 18.33 -14.69 -19.11
CA THR A 216 18.70 -14.56 -20.52
C THR A 216 17.85 -13.49 -21.26
N VAL A 217 18.52 -12.51 -21.87
CA VAL A 217 17.85 -11.52 -22.74
C VAL A 217 17.53 -12.15 -24.10
N THR A 218 16.26 -12.50 -24.31
CA THR A 218 15.80 -13.03 -25.60
C THR A 218 15.56 -11.91 -26.61
N LEU A 219 16.51 -11.68 -27.52
CA LEU A 219 16.35 -10.77 -28.65
C LEU A 219 15.66 -11.49 -29.84
N THR A 220 14.40 -11.17 -30.11
CA THR A 220 13.68 -11.66 -31.30
C THR A 220 13.65 -10.59 -32.39
N PRO A 221 14.27 -10.81 -33.57
CA PRO A 221 14.18 -9.87 -34.69
C PRO A 221 12.71 -9.66 -35.12
N ALA A 222 12.33 -8.42 -35.43
CA ALA A 222 10.96 -8.09 -35.84
C ALA A 222 10.48 -8.90 -37.07
N SER A 223 11.40 -9.32 -37.95
CA SER A 223 11.13 -10.19 -39.09
C SER A 223 10.73 -11.63 -38.72
N GLN A 224 11.04 -12.09 -37.50
CA GLN A 224 10.62 -13.39 -36.98
C GLN A 224 9.28 -13.33 -36.24
N VAL A 225 8.85 -12.13 -35.82
CA VAL A 225 7.53 -11.91 -35.20
C VAL A 225 6.48 -11.88 -36.30
N ARG A 226 5.66 -12.95 -36.41
CA ARG A 226 4.53 -12.97 -37.34
C ARG A 226 3.53 -11.85 -36.97
N PRO A 227 3.21 -10.91 -37.88
CA PRO A 227 2.19 -9.91 -37.65
C PRO A 227 0.84 -10.57 -37.34
N LYS A 228 0.11 -10.05 -36.36
CA LYS A 228 -1.24 -10.49 -36.00
C LYS A 228 -2.20 -9.31 -36.15
N VAL A 229 -3.38 -9.57 -36.68
CA VAL A 229 -4.50 -8.61 -36.63
C VAL A 229 -5.15 -8.66 -35.26
N VAL A 230 -5.74 -7.55 -34.82
CA VAL A 230 -6.59 -7.55 -33.62
C VAL A 230 -7.90 -8.23 -33.98
N HIS A 231 -8.24 -9.31 -33.28
CA HIS A 231 -9.55 -9.94 -33.33
C HIS A 231 -10.42 -9.39 -32.21
N TRP A 232 -11.74 -9.33 -32.44
CA TRP A 232 -12.68 -8.76 -31.47
C TRP A 232 -13.67 -9.81 -30.98
N LEU A 233 -13.98 -9.75 -29.68
CA LEU A 233 -15.18 -10.35 -29.11
C LEU A 233 -16.38 -9.45 -29.41
N TRP A 234 -16.22 -8.13 -29.24
CA TRP A 234 -17.18 -7.13 -29.65
C TRP A 234 -16.49 -6.06 -30.50
N GLU A 235 -16.90 -5.93 -31.76
CA GLU A 235 -16.19 -5.13 -32.77
C GLU A 235 -15.90 -3.70 -32.30
N GLY A 236 -14.62 -3.32 -32.40
CA GLY A 236 -14.08 -2.05 -31.92
C GLY A 236 -14.05 -1.82 -30.41
N ARG A 237 -14.74 -2.64 -29.59
CA ARG A 237 -14.97 -2.37 -28.15
C ARG A 237 -14.26 -3.34 -27.21
N LEU A 238 -14.32 -4.64 -27.49
CA LEU A 238 -13.72 -5.70 -26.68
C LEU A 238 -12.77 -6.54 -27.54
N PRO A 239 -11.46 -6.25 -27.54
CA PRO A 239 -10.48 -7.05 -28.27
C PRO A 239 -10.22 -8.41 -27.57
N LYS A 240 -9.94 -9.44 -28.36
CA LYS A 240 -9.57 -10.78 -27.87
C LYS A 240 -8.14 -10.82 -27.37
N GLY A 241 -7.91 -11.66 -26.37
CA GLY A 241 -6.61 -11.81 -25.72
C GLY A 241 -6.11 -10.55 -24.99
N MET A 242 -7.04 -9.71 -24.52
CA MET A 242 -6.75 -8.40 -23.94
C MET A 242 -7.71 -8.06 -22.80
N VAL A 243 -7.28 -7.11 -21.96
CA VAL A 243 -8.09 -6.55 -20.88
C VAL A 243 -8.72 -5.23 -21.34
N THR A 244 -10.04 -5.10 -21.19
CA THR A 244 -10.79 -3.84 -21.27
C THR A 244 -11.33 -3.48 -19.90
N LEU A 245 -11.24 -2.20 -19.53
CA LEU A 245 -11.86 -1.69 -18.30
C LEU A 245 -13.22 -1.07 -18.60
N LEU A 246 -14.23 -1.33 -17.76
CA LEU A 246 -15.51 -0.64 -17.78
C LEU A 246 -15.57 0.36 -16.62
N ALA A 247 -15.38 1.63 -16.94
CA ALA A 247 -15.39 2.75 -16.00
C ALA A 247 -16.74 3.47 -15.99
N GLY A 248 -17.16 3.97 -14.83
CA GLY A 248 -18.41 4.74 -14.69
C GLY A 248 -18.82 4.90 -13.24
N ARG A 249 -19.62 5.92 -12.93
CA ARG A 249 -20.07 6.23 -11.55
C ARG A 249 -20.74 5.00 -10.89
N GLN A 250 -20.72 4.95 -9.57
CA GLN A 250 -21.47 3.95 -8.81
C GLN A 250 -22.98 4.13 -9.09
N GLY A 251 -23.73 3.03 -9.20
CA GLY A 251 -25.18 3.04 -9.43
C GLY A 251 -25.63 2.98 -10.89
N LEU A 252 -24.79 3.27 -11.89
CA LEU A 252 -25.18 3.30 -13.32
C LEU A 252 -25.47 1.93 -13.97
N GLY A 253 -25.59 0.84 -13.20
CA GLY A 253 -25.89 -0.49 -13.74
C GLY A 253 -24.76 -1.14 -14.56
N LYS A 254 -23.48 -0.86 -14.26
CA LYS A 254 -22.32 -1.49 -14.93
C LYS A 254 -22.39 -3.03 -14.89
N SER A 255 -22.71 -3.61 -13.74
CA SER A 255 -22.90 -5.06 -13.56
C SER A 255 -24.03 -5.59 -14.44
N THR A 256 -25.13 -4.85 -14.56
CA THR A 256 -26.26 -5.15 -15.46
C THR A 256 -25.88 -5.06 -16.95
N LEU A 257 -24.97 -4.16 -17.32
CA LEU A 257 -24.38 -4.14 -18.66
C LEU A 257 -23.47 -5.36 -18.89
N CYS A 258 -22.77 -5.83 -17.87
CA CYS A 258 -21.96 -7.04 -17.96
C CYS A 258 -22.81 -8.32 -18.06
N THR A 259 -23.98 -8.42 -17.40
CA THR A 259 -24.91 -9.53 -17.63
C THR A 259 -25.53 -9.48 -19.03
N TRP A 260 -25.80 -8.27 -19.56
CA TRP A 260 -26.19 -8.10 -20.97
C TRP A 260 -25.09 -8.55 -21.93
N LEU A 261 -23.82 -8.19 -21.68
CA LEU A 261 -22.68 -8.62 -22.49
C LEU A 261 -22.50 -10.14 -22.42
N ALA A 262 -22.53 -10.73 -21.22
CA ALA A 262 -22.45 -12.17 -21.02
C ALA A 262 -23.53 -12.90 -21.84
N ALA A 263 -24.80 -12.46 -21.72
CA ALA A 263 -25.91 -13.04 -22.47
C ALA A 263 -25.74 -12.95 -24.00
N ARG A 264 -25.08 -11.90 -24.50
CA ARG A 264 -24.77 -11.72 -25.92
C ARG A 264 -23.61 -12.63 -26.35
N VAL A 265 -22.62 -12.84 -25.50
CA VAL A 265 -21.50 -13.79 -25.74
C VAL A 265 -21.99 -15.23 -25.76
N THR A 266 -22.79 -15.65 -24.77
CA THR A 266 -23.28 -17.04 -24.70
C THR A 266 -24.19 -17.39 -25.87
N ARG A 267 -24.94 -16.44 -26.43
CA ARG A 267 -25.73 -16.66 -27.66
C ARG A 267 -24.94 -16.51 -28.98
N GLY A 268 -23.72 -15.98 -28.94
CA GLY A 268 -22.94 -15.66 -30.13
C GLY A 268 -23.40 -14.41 -30.90
N ASP A 269 -24.14 -13.51 -30.24
CA ASP A 269 -24.60 -12.24 -30.80
C ASP A 269 -23.46 -11.21 -30.99
N LEU A 270 -22.27 -11.44 -30.43
CA LEU A 270 -21.12 -10.53 -30.52
C LEU A 270 -20.01 -11.05 -31.44
N GLY A 271 -19.66 -10.22 -32.42
CA GLY A 271 -18.55 -10.48 -33.34
C GLY A 271 -18.76 -11.74 -34.19
N PRO A 272 -17.71 -12.25 -34.84
CA PRO A 272 -17.78 -13.44 -35.69
C PRO A 272 -17.59 -14.77 -34.90
N SER A 273 -17.76 -14.75 -33.57
CA SER A 273 -17.18 -15.78 -32.69
C SER A 273 -18.07 -16.99 -32.44
N GLY A 274 -19.38 -16.88 -32.69
CA GLY A 274 -20.37 -17.85 -32.22
C GLY A 274 -20.54 -17.84 -30.69
N PRO A 275 -21.42 -18.72 -30.15
CA PRO A 275 -21.57 -18.96 -28.72
C PRO A 275 -20.23 -19.24 -28.03
N GLY A 276 -20.05 -18.73 -26.80
CA GLY A 276 -18.86 -19.01 -26.01
C GLY A 276 -19.07 -18.91 -24.50
N THR A 277 -18.26 -19.67 -23.76
CA THR A 277 -18.29 -19.71 -22.29
C THR A 277 -17.84 -18.38 -21.68
N VAL A 278 -18.57 -17.93 -20.66
CA VAL A 278 -18.27 -16.74 -19.85
C VAL A 278 -17.89 -17.19 -18.45
N LEU A 279 -16.71 -16.78 -17.98
CA LEU A 279 -16.35 -16.84 -16.56
C LEU A 279 -16.72 -15.52 -15.88
N TRP A 280 -17.19 -15.60 -14.65
CA TRP A 280 -17.56 -14.43 -13.84
C TRP A 280 -16.98 -14.56 -12.43
N VAL A 281 -16.33 -13.50 -11.96
CA VAL A 281 -15.84 -13.33 -10.58
C VAL A 281 -16.50 -12.10 -9.98
N THR A 282 -17.12 -12.25 -8.82
CA THR A 282 -17.47 -11.12 -7.94
C THR A 282 -17.15 -11.46 -6.48
N GLY A 283 -16.78 -10.44 -5.70
CA GLY A 283 -16.67 -10.52 -4.25
C GLY A 283 -17.65 -9.59 -3.52
N GLU A 284 -18.55 -8.91 -4.25
CA GLU A 284 -19.49 -7.92 -3.69
C GLU A 284 -20.97 -8.32 -3.84
N GLU A 285 -21.31 -9.17 -4.82
CA GLU A 285 -22.69 -9.62 -5.06
C GLU A 285 -22.87 -11.13 -4.85
N ASP A 286 -23.99 -11.52 -4.23
CA ASP A 286 -24.44 -12.92 -4.22
C ASP A 286 -24.92 -13.35 -5.62
N TYR A 287 -24.40 -14.48 -6.12
CA TYR A 287 -24.74 -15.01 -7.45
C TYR A 287 -26.22 -15.36 -7.62
N GLY A 288 -26.84 -15.99 -6.63
CA GLY A 288 -28.22 -16.48 -6.69
C GLY A 288 -29.26 -15.37 -6.60
N TYR A 289 -29.03 -14.36 -5.76
CA TYR A 289 -29.94 -13.22 -5.61
C TYR A 289 -29.74 -12.12 -6.66
N ASN A 290 -28.51 -11.91 -7.15
CA ASN A 290 -28.20 -10.77 -8.02
C ASN A 290 -27.82 -11.17 -9.44
N VAL A 291 -26.82 -12.03 -9.61
CA VAL A 291 -26.18 -12.24 -10.91
C VAL A 291 -27.03 -13.15 -11.81
N VAL A 292 -27.43 -14.32 -11.32
CA VAL A 292 -28.24 -15.31 -12.07
C VAL A 292 -29.59 -14.73 -12.51
N PRO A 293 -30.40 -14.07 -11.66
CA PRO A 293 -31.67 -13.48 -12.09
C PRO A 293 -31.50 -12.38 -13.16
N ARG A 294 -30.42 -11.59 -13.11
CA ARG A 294 -30.09 -10.59 -14.14
C ARG A 294 -29.61 -11.23 -15.44
N LEU A 295 -28.89 -12.36 -15.39
CA LEU A 295 -28.51 -13.15 -16.56
C LEU A 295 -29.75 -13.76 -17.23
N MET A 296 -30.69 -14.30 -16.45
CA MET A 296 -32.00 -14.76 -16.94
C MET A 296 -32.78 -13.63 -17.63
N ALA A 297 -32.85 -12.45 -17.01
CA ALA A 297 -33.54 -11.28 -17.59
C ALA A 297 -32.89 -10.81 -18.92
N ALA A 298 -31.57 -10.92 -19.03
CA ALA A 298 -30.80 -10.64 -20.25
C ALA A 298 -30.89 -11.76 -21.32
N GLY A 299 -31.47 -12.91 -20.96
CA GLY A 299 -31.62 -14.08 -21.83
C GLY A 299 -30.30 -14.82 -22.07
N ALA A 300 -29.40 -14.86 -21.08
CA ALA A 300 -28.18 -15.65 -21.17
C ALA A 300 -28.49 -17.14 -21.26
N ASP A 301 -27.63 -17.87 -21.96
CA ASP A 301 -27.56 -19.32 -21.81
C ASP A 301 -26.72 -19.58 -20.54
N LEU A 302 -27.36 -20.11 -19.50
CA LEU A 302 -26.75 -20.27 -18.18
C LEU A 302 -25.74 -21.43 -18.15
N ASP A 303 -25.87 -22.44 -19.02
CA ASP A 303 -24.93 -23.56 -19.10
C ASP A 303 -23.55 -23.10 -19.63
N LEU A 304 -23.52 -21.94 -20.29
CA LEU A 304 -22.31 -21.26 -20.75
C LEU A 304 -21.82 -20.15 -19.81
N VAL A 305 -22.39 -19.98 -18.61
CA VAL A 305 -21.86 -19.06 -17.59
C VAL A 305 -21.36 -19.83 -16.38
N GLN A 306 -20.11 -19.61 -15.98
CA GLN A 306 -19.50 -20.26 -14.83
C GLN A 306 -18.95 -19.23 -13.85
N PHE A 307 -19.22 -19.44 -12.57
CA PHE A 307 -18.70 -18.61 -11.48
C PHE A 307 -17.36 -19.15 -11.01
N MET A 308 -16.37 -18.27 -10.90
CA MET A 308 -15.02 -18.62 -10.46
C MET A 308 -14.81 -18.14 -9.03
N GLU A 309 -14.63 -19.10 -8.13
CA GLU A 309 -14.25 -18.88 -6.73
C GLU A 309 -13.04 -19.75 -6.37
N MET A 310 -12.41 -19.42 -5.26
CA MET A 310 -11.26 -20.10 -4.69
C MET A 310 -11.67 -20.80 -3.40
N GLU A 311 -11.60 -22.13 -3.37
CA GLU A 311 -11.81 -22.90 -2.14
C GLU A 311 -10.65 -22.69 -1.16
N LEU A 312 -10.98 -22.41 0.10
CA LEU A 312 -10.02 -22.26 1.18
C LEU A 312 -9.79 -23.61 1.89
N PRO A 313 -8.54 -23.96 2.29
CA PRO A 313 -8.26 -25.20 3.03
C PRO A 313 -9.00 -25.33 4.36
N THR A 314 -9.45 -24.20 4.93
CA THR A 314 -10.26 -24.12 6.15
C THR A 314 -11.76 -24.30 5.92
N GLY A 315 -12.18 -24.49 4.66
CA GLY A 315 -13.57 -24.39 4.23
C GLY A 315 -13.98 -22.96 3.89
N GLY A 316 -15.03 -22.83 3.07
CA GLY A 316 -15.48 -21.56 2.49
C GLY A 316 -14.76 -21.20 1.19
N THR A 317 -15.23 -20.15 0.53
CA THR A 317 -14.70 -19.65 -0.74
C THR A 317 -14.34 -18.16 -0.68
N THR A 318 -13.48 -17.73 -1.59
CA THR A 318 -13.06 -16.32 -1.78
C THR A 318 -12.84 -16.01 -3.27
N THR A 319 -12.68 -14.74 -3.64
CA THR A 319 -12.16 -14.34 -4.95
C THR A 319 -10.66 -14.69 -5.09
N PRO A 320 -10.14 -14.87 -6.33
CA PRO A 320 -8.70 -15.03 -6.59
C PRO A 320 -7.88 -13.81 -6.16
N ASP A 321 -6.73 -14.00 -5.51
CA ASP A 321 -5.79 -12.93 -5.16
C ASP A 321 -4.65 -12.84 -6.18
N LEU A 322 -4.59 -11.75 -6.96
CA LEU A 322 -3.56 -11.54 -7.96
C LEU A 322 -2.42 -10.65 -7.41
N PRO A 323 -1.14 -11.04 -7.64
CA PRO A 323 -0.67 -12.01 -8.64
C PRO A 323 -0.66 -13.49 -8.21
N MET A 324 -0.94 -13.82 -6.95
CA MET A 324 -0.70 -15.17 -6.39
C MET A 324 -1.46 -16.29 -7.12
N ASP A 325 -2.73 -16.07 -7.46
CA ASP A 325 -3.60 -17.07 -8.07
C ASP A 325 -3.59 -17.04 -9.62
N THR A 326 -2.72 -16.24 -10.25
CA THR A 326 -2.66 -16.06 -11.72
C THR A 326 -2.65 -17.38 -12.48
N ALA A 327 -1.84 -18.35 -12.04
CA ALA A 327 -1.74 -19.66 -12.70
C ALA A 327 -3.01 -20.51 -12.57
N LYS A 328 -3.77 -20.35 -11.48
CA LYS A 328 -5.06 -21.05 -11.26
C LYS A 328 -6.16 -20.42 -12.11
N VAL A 329 -6.19 -19.09 -12.20
CA VAL A 329 -7.08 -18.35 -13.11
C VAL A 329 -6.81 -18.73 -14.57
N GLU A 330 -5.53 -18.79 -14.98
CA GLU A 330 -5.14 -19.23 -16.33
C GLU A 330 -5.61 -20.67 -16.62
N ARG A 331 -5.42 -21.59 -15.66
CA ARG A 331 -5.87 -22.98 -15.77
C ARG A 331 -7.39 -23.07 -15.93
N ALA A 332 -8.16 -22.40 -15.08
CA ALA A 332 -9.63 -22.42 -15.14
C ALA A 332 -10.16 -21.86 -16.48
N ILE A 333 -9.53 -20.80 -17.01
CA ILE A 333 -9.85 -20.29 -18.36
C ILE A 333 -9.59 -21.34 -19.44
N ARG A 334 -8.46 -22.06 -19.38
CA ARG A 334 -8.09 -23.09 -20.36
C ARG A 334 -9.00 -24.32 -20.29
N GLU A 335 -9.36 -24.76 -19.08
CA GLU A 335 -10.24 -25.92 -18.83
C GLU A 335 -11.68 -25.68 -19.32
N THR A 336 -12.18 -24.45 -19.18
CA THR A 336 -13.56 -24.07 -19.55
C THR A 336 -13.70 -23.54 -20.97
N GLY A 337 -12.58 -23.22 -21.64
CA GLY A 337 -12.57 -22.60 -22.97
C GLY A 337 -13.15 -21.18 -22.98
N ALA A 338 -13.11 -20.47 -21.86
CA ALA A 338 -13.79 -19.18 -21.69
C ALA A 338 -13.29 -18.10 -22.67
N VAL A 339 -14.22 -17.48 -23.38
CA VAL A 339 -13.94 -16.39 -24.33
C VAL A 339 -14.03 -15.02 -23.67
N LEU A 340 -14.74 -14.92 -22.55
CA LEU A 340 -14.89 -13.73 -21.71
C LEU A 340 -14.68 -14.10 -20.24
N LEU A 341 -13.86 -13.33 -19.52
CA LEU A 341 -13.82 -13.28 -18.05
C LEU A 341 -14.32 -11.91 -17.59
N VAL A 342 -15.41 -11.88 -16.81
CA VAL A 342 -15.92 -10.68 -16.13
C VAL A 342 -15.37 -10.65 -14.71
N VAL A 343 -14.86 -9.50 -14.28
CA VAL A 343 -14.35 -9.30 -12.91
C VAL A 343 -15.02 -8.07 -12.31
N ASP A 344 -15.94 -8.28 -11.37
CA ASP A 344 -16.86 -7.26 -10.86
C ASP A 344 -16.88 -7.15 -9.32
N PRO A 345 -16.24 -6.14 -8.71
CA PRO A 345 -15.35 -5.17 -9.32
C PRO A 345 -13.93 -5.72 -9.50
N LEU A 346 -13.15 -5.11 -10.40
CA LEU A 346 -11.76 -5.49 -10.66
C LEU A 346 -10.88 -5.44 -9.40
N VAL A 347 -11.15 -4.52 -8.47
CA VAL A 347 -10.37 -4.40 -7.23
C VAL A 347 -10.57 -5.58 -6.26
N SER A 348 -11.61 -6.40 -6.43
CA SER A 348 -11.87 -7.57 -5.58
C SER A 348 -10.88 -8.74 -5.79
N VAL A 349 -10.15 -8.75 -6.91
CA VAL A 349 -9.14 -9.78 -7.23
C VAL A 349 -7.70 -9.28 -7.14
N LEU A 350 -7.49 -8.04 -6.68
CA LEU A 350 -6.17 -7.43 -6.59
C LEU A 350 -5.77 -7.33 -5.12
N ASN A 351 -4.55 -7.76 -4.82
CA ASN A 351 -4.06 -7.86 -3.45
C ASN A 351 -4.29 -6.59 -2.62
N GLY A 352 -4.91 -6.72 -1.44
CA GLY A 352 -5.30 -5.59 -0.58
C GLY A 352 -4.14 -4.72 -0.04
N LYS A 353 -2.88 -5.09 -0.26
CA LYS A 353 -1.71 -4.23 0.01
C LYS A 353 -1.42 -3.21 -1.10
N LEU A 354 -2.17 -3.24 -2.21
CA LEU A 354 -1.98 -2.34 -3.35
C LEU A 354 -2.61 -0.96 -3.10
N ASP A 355 -1.75 0.05 -2.97
CA ASP A 355 -2.16 1.45 -2.97
C ASP A 355 -2.64 1.86 -4.38
N SER A 356 -3.97 1.91 -4.55
CA SER A 356 -4.62 2.25 -5.82
C SER A 356 -4.37 3.68 -6.31
N HIS A 357 -3.78 4.54 -5.46
CA HIS A 357 -3.34 5.89 -5.81
C HIS A 357 -1.89 5.94 -6.33
N LYS A 358 -1.18 4.81 -6.41
CA LYS A 358 0.17 4.71 -6.96
C LYS A 358 0.17 4.00 -8.31
N ASP A 359 0.30 4.77 -9.40
CA ASP A 359 0.27 4.29 -10.80
C ASP A 359 1.19 3.08 -11.08
N HIS A 360 2.34 2.97 -10.42
CA HIS A 360 3.25 1.84 -10.56
C HIS A 360 2.68 0.55 -9.95
N SER A 361 2.12 0.62 -8.74
CA SER A 361 1.52 -0.51 -8.03
C SER A 361 0.35 -1.07 -8.84
N VAL A 362 -0.46 -0.19 -9.43
CA VAL A 362 -1.58 -0.57 -10.29
C VAL A 362 -1.14 -1.32 -11.55
N ARG A 363 -0.05 -0.90 -12.21
CA ARG A 363 0.47 -1.64 -13.38
C ARG A 363 0.89 -3.06 -13.01
N GLN A 364 1.67 -3.21 -11.93
CA GLN A 364 2.09 -4.52 -11.43
C GLN A 364 0.90 -5.43 -11.06
N ALA A 365 -0.22 -4.85 -10.63
CA ALA A 365 -1.45 -5.57 -10.35
C ALA A 365 -2.20 -6.06 -11.61
N LEU A 366 -2.12 -5.31 -12.72
CA LEU A 366 -2.78 -5.64 -13.98
C LEU A 366 -1.93 -6.46 -14.94
N ASP A 367 -0.59 -6.40 -14.84
CA ASP A 367 0.32 -7.18 -15.69
C ASP A 367 0.05 -8.70 -15.69
N PRO A 368 -0.31 -9.35 -14.56
CA PRO A 368 -0.77 -10.75 -14.56
C PRO A 368 -2.02 -10.97 -15.42
N LEU A 369 -3.02 -10.08 -15.34
CA LEU A 369 -4.24 -10.16 -16.16
C LEU A 369 -3.93 -9.91 -17.65
N PHE A 370 -3.05 -8.96 -17.99
CA PHE A 370 -2.61 -8.76 -19.37
C PHE A 370 -1.90 -10.00 -19.93
N ARG A 371 -1.09 -10.68 -19.11
CA ARG A 371 -0.44 -11.95 -19.48
C ARG A 371 -1.46 -13.06 -19.69
N VAL A 372 -2.34 -13.30 -18.72
CA VAL A 372 -3.36 -14.35 -18.80
C VAL A 372 -4.24 -14.15 -20.02
N ALA A 373 -4.78 -12.94 -20.24
CA ALA A 373 -5.58 -12.63 -21.42
C ALA A 373 -4.83 -12.98 -22.73
N ARG A 374 -3.58 -12.51 -22.87
CA ARG A 374 -2.75 -12.75 -24.06
C ARG A 374 -2.47 -14.23 -24.28
N ASP A 375 -2.13 -14.96 -23.23
CA ASP A 375 -1.64 -16.34 -23.30
C ASP A 375 -2.79 -17.36 -23.45
N THR A 376 -4.02 -17.01 -23.06
CA THR A 376 -5.25 -17.81 -23.27
C THR A 376 -6.08 -17.34 -24.47
N ASN A 377 -5.83 -16.15 -25.01
CA ASN A 377 -6.64 -15.45 -26.02
C ASN A 377 -8.05 -15.03 -25.53
N THR A 378 -8.30 -15.05 -24.22
CA THR A 378 -9.56 -14.63 -23.58
C THR A 378 -9.66 -13.11 -23.49
N THR A 379 -10.86 -12.56 -23.71
CA THR A 379 -11.14 -11.16 -23.36
C THR A 379 -11.41 -11.06 -21.86
N ILE A 380 -10.77 -10.12 -21.16
CA ILE A 380 -11.06 -9.84 -19.75
C ILE A 380 -11.74 -8.47 -19.64
N LEU A 381 -12.88 -8.42 -18.96
CA LEU A 381 -13.64 -7.20 -18.68
C LEU A 381 -13.62 -6.90 -17.18
N GLY A 382 -12.79 -5.94 -16.77
CA GLY A 382 -12.68 -5.51 -15.38
C GLY A 382 -13.54 -4.28 -15.09
N LEU A 383 -14.45 -4.37 -14.14
CA LEU A 383 -15.30 -3.24 -13.76
C LEU A 383 -14.60 -2.34 -12.76
N MET A 384 -14.72 -1.02 -12.98
CA MET A 384 -14.13 -0.01 -12.11
C MET A 384 -15.19 0.90 -11.51
N HIS A 385 -15.17 1.02 -10.18
CA HIS A 385 -15.90 2.03 -9.46
C HIS A 385 -15.02 3.27 -9.34
N LEU A 386 -15.56 4.41 -9.75
CA LEU A 386 -14.89 5.69 -9.62
C LEU A 386 -14.91 6.14 -8.15
N GLY A 387 -13.83 6.78 -7.70
CA GLY A 387 -13.73 7.32 -6.35
C GLY A 387 -14.80 8.39 -6.06
N LYS A 388 -15.19 8.53 -4.79
CA LYS A 388 -16.26 9.45 -4.35
C LYS A 388 -15.85 10.94 -4.31
N SER A 389 -14.74 11.35 -4.95
CA SER A 389 -14.24 12.72 -4.88
C SER A 389 -15.09 13.69 -5.70
N LYS A 390 -15.82 14.58 -5.02
CA LYS A 390 -16.52 15.76 -5.59
C LYS A 390 -15.54 16.88 -6.03
N GLN A 391 -14.41 16.55 -6.66
CA GLN A 391 -13.43 17.54 -7.14
C GLN A 391 -12.59 16.97 -8.28
N GLY A 392 -12.35 17.78 -9.32
CA GLY A 392 -11.63 17.43 -10.55
C GLY A 392 -12.55 17.42 -11.78
N ASP A 393 -11.99 17.40 -12.99
CA ASP A 393 -12.76 17.17 -14.23
C ASP A 393 -13.59 15.87 -14.07
N PHE A 394 -14.78 15.73 -14.65
CA PHE A 394 -15.45 14.41 -14.67
C PHE A 394 -14.70 13.43 -15.58
N THR A 395 -13.93 13.89 -16.57
CA THR A 395 -12.85 13.14 -17.22
C THR A 395 -11.83 12.66 -16.19
N ASP A 396 -11.32 13.51 -15.29
CA ASP A 396 -10.45 13.10 -14.16
C ASP A 396 -11.17 12.27 -13.09
N ARG A 397 -12.51 12.28 -12.99
CA ARG A 397 -13.28 11.40 -12.07
C ARG A 397 -13.50 10.02 -12.71
N VAL A 398 -13.81 9.95 -14.00
CA VAL A 398 -13.89 8.74 -14.84
C VAL A 398 -12.51 8.09 -15.00
N LEU A 399 -11.46 8.90 -14.98
CA LEU A 399 -10.06 8.48 -14.92
C LEU A 399 -9.48 8.51 -13.50
N GLY A 400 -10.30 8.73 -12.45
CA GLY A 400 -9.85 9.02 -11.07
C GLY A 400 -9.11 7.89 -10.36
N SER A 401 -9.06 6.73 -11.01
CA SER A 401 -8.00 5.74 -10.82
C SER A 401 -6.99 5.89 -11.96
N THR A 402 -6.17 6.96 -11.90
CA THR A 402 -5.26 7.35 -13.00
C THR A 402 -4.34 6.21 -13.38
N GLY A 403 -3.81 5.50 -12.40
CA GLY A 403 -2.98 4.31 -12.60
C GLY A 403 -3.67 3.24 -13.45
N PHE A 404 -4.95 2.94 -13.21
CA PHE A 404 -5.67 1.86 -13.88
C PHE A 404 -6.00 2.23 -15.32
N THR A 405 -6.53 3.43 -15.51
CA THR A 405 -6.93 3.92 -16.84
C THR A 405 -5.71 4.32 -17.68
N ALA A 406 -4.58 4.71 -17.07
CA ALA A 406 -3.29 4.88 -17.73
C ALA A 406 -2.64 3.53 -18.10
N ALA A 407 -2.73 2.51 -17.24
CA ALA A 407 -2.21 1.16 -17.49
C ALA A 407 -2.97 0.43 -18.61
N ALA A 408 -4.30 0.45 -18.58
CA ALA A 408 -5.12 -0.24 -19.57
C ALA A 408 -5.00 0.37 -20.97
N ARG A 409 -5.00 -0.48 -22.00
CA ARG A 409 -4.95 -0.09 -23.42
C ARG A 409 -6.33 0.01 -24.08
N SER A 410 -7.38 -0.37 -23.37
CA SER A 410 -8.79 -0.27 -23.76
C SER A 410 -9.64 0.08 -22.54
N VAL A 411 -10.45 1.14 -22.65
CA VAL A 411 -11.38 1.60 -21.60
C VAL A 411 -12.70 2.00 -22.26
N LEU A 412 -13.78 1.35 -21.81
CA LEU A 412 -15.16 1.74 -22.06
C LEU A 412 -15.63 2.62 -20.90
N ALA A 413 -16.28 3.74 -21.22
CA ALA A 413 -16.93 4.60 -20.25
C ALA A 413 -18.45 4.44 -20.37
N LEU A 414 -19.12 4.26 -19.23
CA LEU A 414 -20.56 4.32 -19.07
C LEU A 414 -20.91 5.56 -18.24
N ILE A 415 -21.68 6.46 -18.84
CA ILE A 415 -22.05 7.77 -18.27
C ILE A 415 -23.55 8.01 -18.42
N VAL A 416 -24.10 8.95 -17.65
CA VAL A 416 -25.46 9.47 -17.91
C VAL A 416 -25.43 10.32 -19.17
N ASP A 417 -26.49 10.27 -19.96
CA ASP A 417 -26.70 11.16 -21.11
C ASP A 417 -26.97 12.59 -20.59
N PRO A 418 -26.08 13.58 -20.81
CA PRO A 418 -26.25 14.95 -20.30
C PRO A 418 -27.41 15.69 -20.95
N ASP A 419 -27.96 15.14 -22.05
CA ASP A 419 -29.16 15.60 -22.73
C ASP A 419 -30.44 14.87 -22.23
N ASP A 420 -30.37 14.14 -21.10
CA ASP A 420 -31.49 13.44 -20.46
C ASP A 420 -31.73 13.90 -19.00
N PRO A 421 -32.64 14.87 -18.76
CA PRO A 421 -32.86 15.44 -17.43
C PRO A 421 -33.53 14.48 -16.42
N GLU A 422 -34.00 13.31 -16.87
CA GLU A 422 -34.53 12.25 -16.00
C GLU A 422 -33.45 11.21 -15.59
N GLU A 423 -32.19 11.37 -16.05
CA GLU A 423 -31.05 10.46 -15.86
C GLU A 423 -31.33 8.97 -16.21
N ARG A 424 -32.26 8.70 -17.14
CA ARG A 424 -32.65 7.33 -17.54
C ARG A 424 -31.78 6.79 -18.67
N ARG A 425 -31.38 7.66 -19.60
CA ARG A 425 -30.48 7.35 -20.71
C ARG A 425 -29.03 7.35 -20.24
N LEU A 426 -28.31 6.33 -20.67
CA LEU A 426 -26.88 6.15 -20.46
C LEU A 426 -26.18 6.09 -21.81
N CYS A 427 -24.96 6.61 -21.86
CA CYS A 427 -24.08 6.55 -23.03
C CYS A 427 -22.88 5.64 -22.74
N LEU A 428 -22.62 4.70 -23.65
CA LEU A 428 -21.51 3.75 -23.60
C LEU A 428 -20.58 3.94 -24.81
N GLY A 429 -19.33 4.32 -24.56
CA GLY A 429 -18.36 4.60 -25.62
C GLY A 429 -16.91 4.37 -25.20
N LEU A 430 -16.00 4.43 -26.16
CA LEU A 430 -14.56 4.30 -25.93
C LEU A 430 -13.98 5.61 -25.40
N SER A 431 -13.61 5.65 -24.11
CA SER A 431 -12.81 6.76 -23.56
C SER A 431 -11.33 6.59 -23.92
N LYS A 432 -10.82 5.35 -24.01
CA LYS A 432 -9.44 5.04 -24.42
C LYS A 432 -9.37 3.76 -25.24
N THR A 433 -8.57 3.77 -26.30
CA THR A 433 -8.22 2.56 -27.07
C THR A 433 -6.90 2.79 -27.80
N ASN A 434 -6.07 1.75 -27.89
CA ASN A 434 -4.89 1.71 -28.74
C ASN A 434 -5.11 0.80 -29.98
N TYR A 435 -6.32 0.26 -30.16
CA TYR A 435 -6.62 -0.84 -31.08
C TYR A 435 -7.69 -0.52 -32.13
N ALA A 436 -8.47 0.54 -31.91
CA ALA A 436 -9.52 1.00 -32.83
C ALA A 436 -9.48 2.53 -32.95
N SER A 437 -10.01 3.08 -34.04
CA SER A 437 -10.26 4.52 -34.14
C SER A 437 -11.46 4.90 -33.29
N LYS A 438 -11.29 5.82 -32.32
CA LYS A 438 -12.40 6.34 -31.49
C LYS A 438 -13.50 7.00 -32.33
N HIS A 439 -13.18 7.48 -33.53
CA HIS A 439 -14.11 8.14 -34.43
C HIS A 439 -14.92 7.17 -35.31
N GLU A 440 -14.47 5.92 -35.45
CA GLU A 440 -15.14 4.88 -36.26
C GLU A 440 -16.05 3.98 -35.41
N VAL A 441 -15.82 3.91 -34.10
CA VAL A 441 -16.63 3.12 -33.16
C VAL A 441 -17.72 4.02 -32.56
N PRO A 442 -19.01 3.87 -32.94
CA PRO A 442 -20.06 4.77 -32.47
C PRO A 442 -20.32 4.61 -30.96
N THR A 443 -20.63 5.73 -30.31
CA THR A 443 -21.16 5.73 -28.94
C THR A 443 -22.58 5.17 -28.96
N LEU A 444 -22.90 4.31 -28.00
CA LEU A 444 -24.19 3.64 -27.91
C LEU A 444 -25.04 4.30 -26.83
N SER A 445 -26.34 4.45 -27.09
CA SER A 445 -27.33 4.84 -26.08
C SER A 445 -28.04 3.59 -25.56
N LEU A 446 -28.23 3.53 -24.25
CA LEU A 446 -28.90 2.42 -23.55
C LEU A 446 -29.64 2.93 -22.32
N GLN A 447 -30.52 2.11 -21.77
CA GLN A 447 -31.19 2.37 -20.48
C GLN A 447 -31.24 1.09 -19.64
N VAL A 448 -31.36 1.25 -18.32
CA VAL A 448 -31.64 0.12 -17.40
C VAL A 448 -33.12 0.14 -17.06
N VAL A 449 -33.88 -0.78 -17.63
CA VAL A 449 -35.30 -1.00 -17.29
C VAL A 449 -35.43 -2.06 -16.20
N SER A 450 -36.60 -2.12 -15.57
CA SER A 450 -36.94 -3.22 -14.67
C SER A 450 -37.58 -4.37 -15.45
N ALA A 451 -37.13 -5.59 -15.18
CA ALA A 451 -37.68 -6.82 -15.71
C ALA A 451 -38.04 -7.77 -14.56
N GLU A 452 -39.07 -8.59 -14.77
CA GLU A 452 -39.51 -9.62 -13.84
C GLU A 452 -39.08 -10.99 -14.39
N VAL A 453 -38.50 -11.83 -13.52
CA VAL A 453 -38.04 -13.18 -13.85
C VAL A 453 -38.54 -14.18 -12.81
N GLN A 454 -38.95 -15.36 -13.27
CA GLN A 454 -39.42 -16.43 -12.40
C GLN A 454 -38.22 -17.15 -11.75
N VAL A 455 -38.18 -17.22 -10.42
CA VAL A 455 -37.14 -17.89 -9.64
C VAL A 455 -37.84 -18.91 -8.74
N GLY A 456 -37.92 -20.16 -9.20
CA GLY A 456 -38.74 -21.18 -8.56
C GLY A 456 -40.22 -20.81 -8.59
N GLU A 457 -40.86 -20.75 -7.42
CA GLU A 457 -42.27 -20.33 -7.27
C GLU A 457 -42.44 -18.81 -7.18
N GLU A 458 -41.36 -18.05 -6.96
CA GLU A 458 -41.39 -16.60 -6.77
C GLU A 458 -41.01 -15.81 -8.03
N THR A 459 -41.32 -14.51 -8.05
CA THR A 459 -40.93 -13.58 -9.13
C THR A 459 -39.93 -12.57 -8.58
N ALA A 460 -38.71 -12.57 -9.12
CA ALA A 460 -37.68 -11.58 -8.79
C ALA A 460 -37.75 -10.39 -9.76
N LYS A 461 -37.65 -9.17 -9.23
CA LYS A 461 -37.63 -7.93 -10.01
C LYS A 461 -36.21 -7.38 -10.09
N VAL A 462 -35.65 -7.32 -11.29
CA VAL A 462 -34.23 -7.01 -11.53
C VAL A 462 -34.05 -5.92 -12.59
N GLY A 463 -32.84 -5.36 -12.66
CA GLY A 463 -32.44 -4.48 -13.77
C GLY A 463 -32.11 -5.28 -15.03
N LYS A 464 -32.44 -4.73 -16.19
CA LYS A 464 -32.12 -5.25 -17.53
C LYS A 464 -31.68 -4.11 -18.43
N VAL A 465 -30.61 -4.30 -19.20
CA VAL A 465 -30.18 -3.32 -20.20
C VAL A 465 -31.01 -3.46 -21.48
N GLU A 466 -31.56 -2.33 -21.93
CA GLU A 466 -32.10 -2.15 -23.28
C GLU A 466 -31.19 -1.21 -24.07
N MET A 467 -30.82 -1.63 -25.29
CA MET A 467 -30.05 -0.80 -26.20
C MET A 467 -31.01 0.09 -27.00
N LEU A 468 -30.85 1.41 -26.89
CA LEU A 468 -31.65 2.40 -27.59
C LEU A 468 -31.08 2.70 -29.00
N GLY A 469 -29.80 2.42 -29.22
CA GLY A 469 -29.16 2.47 -30.52
C GLY A 469 -27.80 3.18 -30.50
N VAL A 470 -27.49 3.88 -31.59
CA VAL A 470 -26.31 4.75 -31.71
C VAL A 470 -26.72 6.19 -31.42
N THR A 471 -25.95 6.90 -30.58
CA THR A 471 -26.11 8.35 -30.43
C THR A 471 -25.30 9.10 -31.49
N THR A 472 -25.75 10.30 -31.85
CA THR A 472 -25.02 11.21 -32.75
C THR A 472 -23.82 11.88 -32.08
N ARG A 473 -23.74 11.86 -30.74
CA ARG A 473 -22.66 12.48 -29.97
C ARG A 473 -21.47 11.54 -29.80
N SER A 474 -20.24 12.07 -29.90
CA SER A 474 -19.06 11.27 -29.57
C SER A 474 -18.89 11.13 -28.06
N MET A 475 -18.21 10.07 -27.62
CA MET A 475 -17.89 9.86 -26.20
C MET A 475 -17.10 11.05 -25.64
N SER A 476 -16.23 11.67 -26.44
CA SER A 476 -15.45 12.84 -26.02
C SER A 476 -16.32 14.08 -25.79
N ASP A 477 -17.33 14.33 -26.63
CA ASP A 477 -18.23 15.48 -26.45
C ASP A 477 -19.09 15.32 -25.20
N LEU A 478 -19.54 14.08 -24.92
CA LEU A 478 -20.37 13.78 -23.76
C LEU A 478 -19.59 13.85 -22.44
N LEU A 479 -18.31 13.47 -22.44
CA LEU A 479 -17.43 13.67 -21.29
C LEU A 479 -17.27 15.17 -21.00
N ALA A 480 -16.93 15.97 -22.01
CA ALA A 480 -16.72 17.42 -21.86
C ALA A 480 -17.97 18.18 -21.39
N ASP A 481 -19.17 17.78 -21.84
CA ASP A 481 -20.43 18.37 -21.34
C ASP A 481 -20.72 17.96 -19.90
N SER A 482 -20.45 16.71 -19.52
CA SER A 482 -20.60 16.26 -18.14
C SER A 482 -19.57 16.91 -17.21
N ASP A 483 -18.39 17.27 -17.73
CA ASP A 483 -17.38 18.06 -17.04
C ASP A 483 -17.94 19.45 -16.72
N ASP A 484 -18.41 20.21 -17.71
CA ASP A 484 -18.95 21.57 -17.53
C ASP A 484 -20.28 21.59 -16.75
N GLN A 485 -21.19 20.62 -16.94
CA GLN A 485 -22.41 20.50 -16.12
C GLN A 485 -22.08 20.24 -14.64
N GLY A 486 -21.14 19.33 -14.36
CA GLY A 486 -20.68 19.05 -12.99
C GLY A 486 -20.03 20.28 -12.35
N ASP A 487 -19.17 20.97 -13.09
CA ASP A 487 -18.51 22.19 -12.61
C ASP A 487 -19.51 23.33 -12.39
N ARG A 488 -20.54 23.49 -13.24
CA ARG A 488 -21.65 24.44 -13.02
C ARG A 488 -22.44 24.08 -11.77
N SER A 489 -22.84 22.82 -11.60
CA SER A 489 -23.59 22.35 -10.43
C SER A 489 -22.84 22.61 -9.11
N GLU A 490 -21.54 22.27 -9.03
CA GLU A 490 -20.73 22.54 -7.83
C GLU A 490 -20.59 24.04 -7.52
N ARG A 491 -20.58 24.89 -8.55
CA ARG A 491 -20.53 26.35 -8.40
C ARG A 491 -21.86 26.89 -7.89
N ASP A 492 -22.98 26.37 -8.38
CA ASP A 492 -24.33 26.80 -8.01
C ASP A 492 -24.71 26.28 -6.61
N GLU A 493 -24.40 25.02 -6.27
CA GLU A 493 -24.51 24.45 -4.91
C GLU A 493 -23.71 25.30 -3.91
N ALA A 494 -22.47 25.71 -4.25
CA ALA A 494 -21.65 26.54 -3.39
C ALA A 494 -22.15 28.00 -3.26
N GLU A 495 -22.80 28.56 -4.29
CA GLU A 495 -23.44 29.89 -4.24
C GLU A 495 -24.72 29.86 -3.39
N VAL A 496 -25.53 28.80 -3.49
CA VAL A 496 -26.73 28.58 -2.66
C VAL A 496 -26.36 28.33 -1.20
N TRP A 497 -25.47 27.36 -0.93
CA TRP A 497 -25.07 27.02 0.43
C TRP A 497 -24.45 28.20 1.17
N LEU A 498 -23.54 28.96 0.52
CA LEU A 498 -22.91 30.12 1.15
C LEU A 498 -23.95 31.21 1.49
N ARG A 499 -24.94 31.40 0.61
CA ARG A 499 -26.03 32.35 0.85
C ARG A 499 -26.86 31.93 2.06
N SER A 500 -27.41 30.71 2.04
CA SER A 500 -28.25 30.20 3.13
C SER A 500 -27.51 30.20 4.46
N TYR A 501 -26.25 29.74 4.50
CA TYR A 501 -25.44 29.72 5.73
C TYR A 501 -25.25 31.13 6.34
N LEU A 502 -25.00 32.14 5.51
CA LEU A 502 -24.87 33.53 6.00
C LEU A 502 -26.21 34.15 6.38
N GLU A 503 -27.29 33.86 5.65
CA GLU A 503 -28.64 34.34 5.96
C GLU A 503 -29.15 33.73 7.29
N GLU A 504 -28.93 32.43 7.52
CA GLU A 504 -29.23 31.73 8.77
C GLU A 504 -28.36 32.20 9.94
N SER A 505 -27.13 32.63 9.67
CA SER A 505 -26.22 33.22 10.67
C SER A 505 -26.50 34.69 10.99
N GLY A 506 -27.56 35.29 10.41
CA GLY A 506 -27.94 36.69 10.67
C GLY A 506 -27.23 37.73 9.80
N GLY A 507 -26.63 37.33 8.69
CA GLY A 507 -25.98 38.21 7.71
C GLY A 507 -24.44 38.10 7.67
N GLU A 508 -23.84 37.60 8.75
CA GLU A 508 -22.39 37.40 8.87
C GLU A 508 -22.04 36.09 9.58
N ALA A 509 -20.88 35.51 9.27
CA ALA A 509 -20.34 34.39 10.04
C ALA A 509 -18.80 34.33 10.01
N PRO A 510 -18.14 33.72 11.03
CA PRO A 510 -16.70 33.58 11.04
C PRO A 510 -16.19 32.64 9.95
N SER A 511 -15.19 33.07 9.18
CA SER A 511 -14.58 32.30 8.09
C SER A 511 -14.02 30.95 8.52
N GLY A 512 -13.60 30.83 9.78
CA GLY A 512 -13.11 29.58 10.36
C GLY A 512 -14.22 28.56 10.60
N ASP A 513 -15.46 29.02 10.81
CA ASP A 513 -16.61 28.17 11.09
C ASP A 513 -17.34 27.85 9.76
N ILE A 514 -17.49 28.82 8.85
CA ILE A 514 -17.83 28.60 7.42
C ILE A 514 -16.94 27.51 6.80
N ARG A 515 -15.62 27.56 7.05
CA ARG A 515 -14.68 26.57 6.53
C ARG A 515 -14.97 25.16 7.07
N LYS A 516 -15.25 25.00 8.37
CA LYS A 516 -15.54 23.70 8.97
C LYS A 516 -16.85 23.14 8.43
N ASP A 517 -17.89 23.96 8.41
CA ASP A 517 -19.23 23.55 8.06
C ASP A 517 -19.35 23.24 6.57
N CYS A 518 -18.72 24.03 5.68
CA CYS A 518 -18.69 23.67 4.26
C CYS A 518 -17.94 22.37 3.99
N GLN A 519 -16.87 22.09 4.75
CA GLN A 519 -16.13 20.84 4.63
C GLN A 519 -16.94 19.64 5.17
N ARG A 520 -17.70 19.82 6.26
CA ARG A 520 -18.65 18.82 6.77
C ARG A 520 -19.75 18.52 5.76
N ASP A 521 -20.29 19.54 5.11
CA ASP A 521 -21.40 19.44 4.17
C ASP A 521 -20.92 19.07 2.75
N GLY A 522 -19.62 18.80 2.57
CA GLY A 522 -19.02 18.24 1.36
C GLY A 522 -18.80 19.24 0.22
N ILE A 523 -18.58 20.52 0.54
CA ILE A 523 -18.35 21.62 -0.41
C ILE A 523 -16.89 22.10 -0.33
N SER A 524 -16.27 22.34 -1.48
CA SER A 524 -14.88 22.80 -1.54
C SER A 524 -14.71 24.25 -1.10
N TYR A 525 -13.96 24.47 0.00
CA TYR A 525 -13.67 25.81 0.52
C TYR A 525 -12.98 26.75 -0.50
N GLU A 526 -12.20 26.21 -1.43
CA GLU A 526 -11.57 27.02 -2.49
C GLU A 526 -12.56 27.44 -3.60
N VAL A 527 -13.58 26.61 -3.91
CA VAL A 527 -14.71 27.02 -4.75
C VAL A 527 -15.48 28.13 -4.03
N LEU A 528 -15.78 27.91 -2.75
CA LEU A 528 -16.48 28.85 -1.86
C LEU A 528 -15.83 30.25 -1.81
N LYS A 529 -14.50 30.34 -1.69
CA LYS A 529 -13.77 31.63 -1.78
C LYS A 529 -13.92 32.33 -3.15
N LYS A 530 -13.92 31.57 -4.25
CA LYS A 530 -14.11 32.13 -5.60
C LYS A 530 -15.55 32.66 -5.75
N ARG A 531 -16.54 31.91 -5.25
CA ARG A 531 -17.95 32.29 -5.23
C ARG A 531 -18.22 33.52 -4.36
N LYS A 532 -17.64 33.58 -3.15
CA LYS A 532 -17.66 34.76 -2.25
C LYS A 532 -17.36 36.06 -3.01
N LYS A 533 -16.27 36.10 -3.78
CA LYS A 533 -15.87 37.27 -4.56
C LYS A 533 -16.89 37.65 -5.64
N LYS A 534 -17.48 36.67 -6.32
CA LYS A 534 -18.54 36.87 -7.34
C LYS A 534 -19.85 37.36 -6.72
N MET A 535 -20.18 36.91 -5.51
CA MET A 535 -21.39 37.30 -4.76
C MET A 535 -21.27 38.64 -4.03
N GLY A 536 -20.10 39.30 -4.06
CA GLY A 536 -19.87 40.58 -3.36
C GLY A 536 -19.74 40.47 -1.84
N ILE A 537 -19.60 39.26 -1.29
CA ILE A 537 -19.49 39.00 0.14
C ILE A 537 -18.14 39.52 0.65
N ARG A 538 -18.17 40.39 1.67
CA ARG A 538 -16.99 41.08 2.19
C ARG A 538 -16.20 40.21 3.14
N SER A 539 -14.96 40.60 3.44
CA SER A 539 -14.17 39.98 4.50
C SER A 539 -13.75 41.07 5.47
N GLU A 540 -14.28 41.00 6.68
CA GLU A 540 -14.10 42.03 7.71
C GLU A 540 -13.49 41.36 8.94
N LYS A 541 -12.80 42.12 9.80
CA LYS A 541 -12.09 41.57 10.96
C LYS A 541 -12.75 42.11 12.22
N SER A 542 -13.20 41.23 13.12
CA SER A 542 -13.98 41.62 14.32
C SER A 542 -13.11 42.28 15.41
N GLY A 543 -12.48 43.41 15.10
CA GLY A 543 -11.54 44.11 15.98
C GLY A 543 -10.08 43.64 15.86
N PHE A 544 -9.21 44.22 16.70
CA PHE A 544 -7.74 44.12 16.55
C PHE A 544 -7.21 42.68 16.65
N GLN A 545 -7.77 41.85 17.54
CA GLN A 545 -7.54 40.40 17.63
C GLN A 545 -8.70 39.55 17.06
N GLY A 546 -9.60 40.16 16.29
CA GLY A 546 -10.83 39.54 15.81
C GLY A 546 -10.63 38.37 14.84
N LYS A 547 -11.64 37.49 14.79
CA LYS A 547 -11.80 36.51 13.71
C LYS A 547 -12.12 37.26 12.41
N PHE A 548 -11.75 36.67 11.27
CA PHE A 548 -12.23 37.15 9.97
C PHE A 548 -13.67 36.70 9.78
N MET A 549 -14.58 37.65 9.64
CA MET A 549 -15.99 37.46 9.31
C MET A 549 -16.17 37.51 7.80
N TRP A 550 -17.13 36.75 7.28
CA TRP A 550 -17.68 36.95 5.93
C TRP A 550 -19.06 37.55 6.09
N VAL A 551 -19.31 38.66 5.41
CA VAL A 551 -20.49 39.50 5.60
C VAL A 551 -21.21 39.65 4.25
N LEU A 552 -22.52 39.38 4.22
CA LEU A 552 -23.33 39.66 3.03
C LEU A 552 -23.27 41.17 2.72
N PRO A 553 -23.18 41.58 1.44
CA PRO A 553 -23.22 42.99 1.11
C PRO A 553 -24.57 43.59 1.52
N GLU A 554 -24.55 44.60 2.39
CA GLU A 554 -25.75 45.39 2.70
C GLU A 554 -26.42 45.89 1.42
N ALA A 555 -27.75 45.83 1.39
CA ALA A 555 -28.52 46.42 0.30
C ALA A 555 -28.27 47.94 0.27
N VAL A 556 -27.63 48.42 -0.80
CA VAL A 556 -27.06 49.77 -0.82
C VAL A 556 -28.14 50.85 -0.75
N THR A 557 -28.23 51.51 0.39
CA THR A 557 -28.63 52.91 0.50
C THR A 557 -27.38 53.78 0.73
N SER A 558 -27.30 54.91 0.04
CA SER A 558 -26.04 55.61 -0.26
C SER A 558 -25.49 56.59 0.80
N ALA A 559 -24.17 56.83 0.73
CA ALA A 559 -23.35 57.88 1.37
C ALA A 559 -22.92 57.63 2.84
N GLY A 560 -21.71 58.00 3.29
CA GLY A 560 -20.54 58.55 2.57
C GLY A 560 -19.42 59.05 3.53
N ASN A 561 -18.17 59.11 3.03
CA ASN A 561 -16.94 59.78 3.56
C ASN A 561 -16.48 59.61 5.03
N GLY A 562 -15.16 59.47 5.25
CA GLY A 562 -14.51 60.08 6.43
C GLY A 562 -13.31 59.36 7.08
N ASP A 563 -12.13 59.46 6.45
CA ASP A 563 -10.77 59.64 7.02
C ASP A 563 -10.10 58.68 8.03
N ASP A 564 -8.76 58.67 7.94
CA ASP A 564 -7.78 57.87 8.70
C ASP A 564 -7.55 58.36 10.15
N GLN A 565 -7.05 57.47 11.03
CA GLN A 565 -5.71 57.66 11.61
C GLN A 565 -5.12 56.40 12.30
N ASP A 566 -3.79 56.37 12.30
CA ASP A 566 -2.87 55.36 12.86
C ASP A 566 -2.59 55.65 14.35
N ASP A 567 -2.33 54.63 15.17
CA ASP A 567 -1.41 54.75 16.32
C ASP A 567 -1.06 53.37 16.95
N ARG A 568 0.09 53.31 17.65
CA ARG A 568 0.80 52.08 18.05
C ARG A 568 0.93 51.91 19.58
N GLU A 569 1.59 50.79 19.95
CA GLU A 569 2.22 50.46 21.26
C GLU A 569 1.30 49.93 22.39
N GLU A 570 1.82 49.26 23.42
CA GLU A 570 2.66 48.03 23.43
C GLU A 570 2.57 47.36 24.84
N LYS A 571 2.28 46.04 24.94
CA LYS A 571 2.52 45.14 26.13
C LYS A 571 1.83 45.56 27.47
N GLN A 572 1.66 44.72 28.50
CA GLN A 572 1.90 43.28 28.77
C GLN A 572 0.96 42.87 29.92
N ASP A 573 0.58 41.59 30.05
CA ASP A 573 0.01 41.05 31.30
C ASP A 573 0.30 39.53 31.43
N PRO A 574 0.69 39.01 32.61
CA PRO A 574 0.86 37.57 32.87
C PRO A 574 -0.30 37.01 33.72
N ASP A 575 -0.49 35.68 33.77
CA ASP A 575 -1.29 35.10 34.87
C ASP A 575 -0.86 33.67 35.28
N LEU A 576 -1.28 33.26 36.48
CA LEU A 576 -0.70 32.20 37.32
C LEU A 576 -1.75 31.21 37.90
N CYS A 577 -1.29 30.00 38.25
CA CYS A 577 -1.87 29.08 39.28
C CYS A 577 -3.26 28.43 38.99
N GLN A 578 -3.69 27.30 39.60
CA GLN A 578 -3.14 26.25 40.50
C GLN A 578 -4.01 24.96 40.29
N VAL A 579 -3.53 23.71 40.17
CA VAL A 579 -2.96 22.71 41.15
C VAL A 579 -3.91 22.17 42.24
N HIS A 580 -4.00 20.82 42.37
CA HIS A 580 -4.46 20.06 43.56
C HIS A 580 -3.81 18.64 43.61
N GLU A 581 -3.66 18.02 44.79
CA GLU A 581 -2.88 16.77 45.06
C GLU A 581 -3.63 15.66 45.85
N CYS A 582 -3.23 14.38 45.68
CA CYS A 582 -3.21 13.20 46.62
C CYS A 582 -2.88 11.88 45.85
N SER A 583 -2.46 10.72 46.39
CA SER A 583 -1.74 10.29 47.64
C SER A 583 -1.30 8.78 47.52
N SER A 584 -0.78 8.13 48.58
CA SER A 584 -0.10 6.78 48.57
C SER A 584 -0.66 5.78 49.63
N PRO A 585 -0.10 4.55 49.92
CA PRO A 585 0.20 3.33 49.10
C PRO A 585 -0.15 1.94 49.77
N GLY A 586 0.06 0.77 49.09
CA GLY A 586 0.57 -0.50 49.71
C GLY A 586 -0.18 -1.86 49.58
N VAL A 587 0.59 -2.98 49.70
CA VAL A 587 0.32 -4.39 50.21
C VAL A 587 0.77 -5.59 49.31
N ASP A 588 1.38 -6.62 49.92
CA ASP A 588 2.10 -7.81 49.37
C ASP A 588 1.30 -9.14 49.22
N VAL A 589 1.87 -10.13 48.46
CA VAL A 589 1.59 -11.60 48.58
C VAL A 589 2.87 -12.44 48.27
N VAL A 590 3.04 -13.60 48.95
CA VAL A 590 4.21 -14.52 48.95
C VAL A 590 3.87 -15.85 48.21
N PRO A 591 4.83 -16.59 47.59
CA PRO A 591 4.53 -17.63 46.57
C PRO A 591 4.41 -19.08 47.10
N LEU A 592 3.93 -19.99 46.23
CA LEU A 592 3.87 -21.45 46.47
C LEU A 592 4.27 -22.29 45.24
N ASP A 593 4.90 -23.42 45.53
CA ASP A 593 5.08 -24.65 44.73
C ASP A 593 5.92 -24.67 43.43
N GLY A 594 7.21 -24.96 43.63
CA GLY A 594 7.54 -26.40 43.72
C GLY A 594 8.04 -27.13 42.46
N LYS A 595 8.55 -26.44 41.43
CA LYS A 595 9.21 -27.10 40.27
C LYS A 595 10.72 -26.89 40.27
N ARG A 596 11.47 -27.97 40.51
CA ARG A 596 12.93 -28.02 40.30
C ARG A 596 13.24 -28.34 38.84
N TRP A 597 14.12 -27.57 38.22
CA TRP A 597 14.74 -27.90 36.94
C TRP A 597 16.26 -27.92 37.10
N ASN A 598 16.92 -28.95 36.58
CA ASN A 598 18.38 -29.10 36.67
C ASN A 598 19.06 -28.37 35.51
N LEU A 599 20.04 -27.53 35.83
CA LEU A 599 20.99 -27.03 34.83
C LEU A 599 21.93 -28.19 34.44
N CYS A 600 21.91 -28.62 33.17
CA CYS A 600 22.84 -29.64 32.70
C CYS A 600 24.23 -29.04 32.48
N HIS A 601 25.24 -29.56 33.19
CA HIS A 601 26.64 -29.28 32.89
C HIS A 601 27.02 -29.91 31.54
N VAL A 602 27.62 -29.12 30.66
CA VAL A 602 28.51 -29.63 29.60
C VAL A 602 29.90 -29.09 29.89
N HIS A 603 30.90 -29.97 29.85
CA HIS A 603 32.28 -29.66 30.23
C HIS A 603 32.96 -28.77 29.18
N ALA A 604 33.65 -27.72 29.64
CA ALA A 604 34.49 -26.89 28.79
C ALA A 604 35.89 -27.50 28.61
N THR A 605 36.35 -27.62 27.37
CA THR A 605 37.76 -27.90 27.03
C THR A 605 38.19 -27.13 25.77
N ASP A 606 38.29 -25.80 25.87
CA ASP A 606 39.14 -24.99 25.01
C ASP A 606 39.69 -23.79 25.83
N PRO A 607 41.01 -23.50 25.83
CA PRO A 607 41.62 -22.64 26.84
C PRO A 607 41.62 -21.13 26.47
N ALA A 608 40.45 -20.50 26.57
CA ALA A 608 40.28 -19.03 26.50
C ALA A 608 39.66 -18.41 27.78
N LEU A 609 39.85 -19.05 28.93
CA LEU A 609 39.64 -18.54 30.30
C LEU A 609 40.76 -19.08 31.20
N PRO A 610 41.21 -18.41 32.30
CA PRO A 610 40.61 -17.23 32.96
C PRO A 610 41.60 -16.10 33.33
N LEU A 611 41.09 -14.93 33.75
CA LEU A 611 41.79 -13.98 34.61
C LEU A 611 41.08 -13.88 35.97
N LEU A 612 41.61 -14.59 36.96
CA LEU A 612 41.06 -14.76 38.31
C LEU A 612 42.06 -14.28 39.39
N LEU A 613 41.99 -12.99 39.73
CA LEU A 613 42.52 -12.36 40.96
C LEU A 613 41.68 -11.08 41.18
N GLY A 614 41.04 -10.77 42.32
CA GLY A 614 40.81 -11.47 43.58
C GLY A 614 40.42 -10.44 44.67
N GLY A 615 39.52 -10.78 45.61
CA GLY A 615 39.35 -10.03 46.87
C GLY A 615 38.14 -9.07 47.02
N GLN A 616 37.09 -9.61 47.65
CA GLN A 616 36.00 -8.99 48.44
C GLN A 616 35.89 -7.47 48.67
N ARG A 617 34.63 -6.99 48.72
CA ARG A 617 34.07 -6.44 49.97
C ARG A 617 32.55 -6.69 50.14
N THR A 618 32.23 -7.67 50.99
CA THR A 618 31.06 -7.78 51.89
C THR A 618 29.66 -7.39 51.38
N LEU A 619 28.82 -8.39 51.14
CA LEU A 619 27.54 -8.46 51.85
C LEU A 619 27.83 -8.84 53.31
N THR A 620 27.22 -8.15 54.27
CA THR A 620 27.19 -8.58 55.67
C THR A 620 25.99 -9.50 55.89
N GLU A 621 26.25 -10.77 56.19
CA GLU A 621 25.30 -11.62 56.92
C GLU A 621 25.26 -11.25 58.42
N GLU A 622 24.33 -11.89 59.13
CA GLU A 622 24.03 -11.79 60.57
C GLU A 622 23.32 -10.49 61.01
N LYS A 623 22.12 -10.58 61.59
CA LYS A 623 21.85 -11.44 62.75
C LYS A 623 20.50 -12.15 62.77
N SER A 624 20.58 -13.37 63.30
CA SER A 624 19.53 -14.27 63.75
C SER A 624 18.55 -13.65 64.76
N ALA A 625 17.27 -13.98 64.62
CA ALA A 625 16.42 -14.57 65.67
C ALA A 625 15.11 -15.10 65.04
#